data_AF-A0A6I0K207-F1
#
_entry.id   AF-A0A6I0K207-F1
#
_cell.length_a   1.000
_cell.length_b   1.000
_cell.length_c   1.000
_cell.angle_alpha   90.00
_cell.angle_beta   90.00
_cell.angle_gamma   90.00
#
_symmetry.space_group_name_H-M   'P 1'
#
loop_
_entity.id
_entity.type
_entity.pdbx_description
1 polymer ?
#
loop_
_entity_poly.entity_id
_entity_poly.type
_entity_poly.pdbx_seq_one_letter_code
_entity_poly.pdbx_strand_id
1 'polypeptide(L)'
;IQGTDLKLGVGRAEEPFEGIGRGVLNIEGLPVYRDAVGGIGTPTSDNERTKMDLGTQHILAIVNGYSGQEGLREAAEMIQELLKKYTSSNGGEIIYFE
;
A
#
# COMPACT_ATOMS: atom_id res chain seq x y z
N ILE A 1 -1.10 -2.45 9.88
CA ILE A 1 -1.90 -1.21 9.72
C ILE A 1 -2.57 -0.91 11.06
N GLN A 2 -2.52 0.34 11.51
CA GLN A 2 -3.10 0.77 12.79
C GLN A 2 -4.38 1.57 12.58
N GLY A 3 -5.47 1.21 13.28
CA GLY A 3 -6.79 1.79 13.10
C GLY A 3 -7.66 1.01 12.10
N THR A 4 -8.76 1.63 11.67
CA THR A 4 -9.79 1.01 10.81
C THR A 4 -9.87 1.60 9.41
N ASP A 5 -9.12 2.66 9.14
CA ASP A 5 -9.17 3.41 7.89
C ASP A 5 -7.75 3.72 7.38
N LEU A 6 -7.66 3.81 6.05
CA LEU A 6 -6.51 4.37 5.35
C LEU A 6 -6.95 5.60 4.58
N LYS A 7 -6.13 6.66 4.64
CA LYS A 7 -6.39 7.91 3.91
C LYS A 7 -5.28 8.17 2.93
N LEU A 8 -5.65 8.48 1.69
CA LEU A 8 -4.74 9.04 0.71
C LEU A 8 -4.67 10.55 0.91
N GLY A 9 -3.46 11.08 1.09
CA GLY A 9 -3.21 12.51 1.19
C GLY A 9 -1.87 12.89 0.57
N VAL A 10 -1.42 14.10 0.87
CA VAL A 10 -0.13 14.62 0.39
C VAL A 10 0.91 14.60 1.51
N GLY A 11 2.15 14.25 1.19
CA GLY A 11 3.29 14.30 2.10
C GLY A 11 3.65 15.75 2.46
N ARG A 12 3.99 15.97 3.73
CA ARG A 12 4.36 17.30 4.24
C ARG A 12 5.88 17.47 4.24
N ALA A 13 6.34 18.72 4.21
CA ALA A 13 7.74 19.05 4.46
C ALA A 13 8.18 18.47 5.82
N GLU A 14 9.39 17.92 5.87
CA GLU A 14 10.01 17.34 7.08
C GLU A 14 9.19 16.22 7.75
N GLU A 15 8.27 15.60 7.01
CA GLU A 15 7.50 14.50 7.55
C GLU A 15 8.35 13.23 7.67
N PRO A 16 8.45 12.61 8.87
CA PRO A 16 9.25 11.41 9.04
C PRO A 16 8.69 10.23 8.23
N PHE A 17 9.49 9.71 7.31
CA PHE A 17 9.16 8.51 6.55
C PHE A 17 10.42 7.68 6.31
N GLU A 18 10.45 6.46 6.85
CA GLU A 18 11.56 5.53 6.65
C GLU A 18 11.16 4.50 5.60
N GLY A 19 11.73 4.62 4.40
CA GLY A 19 11.44 3.74 3.28
C GLY A 19 12.15 2.39 3.40
N ILE A 20 11.50 1.32 2.95
CA ILE A 20 12.04 -0.04 3.05
C ILE A 20 13.41 -0.13 2.36
N GLY A 21 14.46 -0.40 3.14
CA GLY A 21 15.84 -0.48 2.64
C GLY A 21 16.40 0.82 2.05
N ARG A 22 15.74 1.96 2.28
CA ARG A 22 16.13 3.28 1.76
C ARG A 22 16.49 4.28 2.86
N GLY A 23 16.17 3.98 4.11
CA GLY A 23 16.34 4.91 5.23
C GLY A 23 15.32 6.06 5.15
N VAL A 24 15.65 7.20 5.75
CA VAL A 24 14.73 8.36 5.79
C VAL A 24 14.62 9.01 4.42
N LEU A 25 13.38 9.23 3.97
CA LEU A 25 13.05 9.82 2.67
C LEU A 25 12.28 11.13 2.83
N ASN A 26 12.54 12.10 1.95
CA ASN A 26 11.66 13.24 1.78
C ASN A 26 10.45 12.83 0.93
N ILE A 27 9.25 12.94 1.51
CA ILE A 27 7.98 12.61 0.87
C ILE A 27 7.11 13.85 0.58
N GLU A 28 7.64 15.05 0.77
CA GLU A 28 6.93 16.30 0.52
C GLU A 28 6.34 16.34 -0.90
N GLY A 29 5.04 16.64 -0.99
CA GLY A 29 4.33 16.74 -2.26
C GLY A 29 3.97 15.40 -2.91
N LEU A 30 4.42 14.26 -2.38
CA LEU A 30 4.06 12.94 -2.90
C LEU A 30 2.68 12.49 -2.39
N PRO A 31 1.95 11.64 -3.13
CA PRO A 31 0.84 10.89 -2.58
C PRO A 31 1.32 9.98 -1.45
N VAL A 32 0.59 9.96 -0.33
CA VAL A 32 0.93 9.16 0.85
C VAL A 32 -0.33 8.49 1.38
N TYR A 33 -0.32 7.16 1.46
CA TYR A 33 -1.30 6.42 2.26
C TYR A 33 -0.92 6.49 3.73
N ARG A 34 -1.94 6.70 4.56
CA ARG A 34 -1.77 6.95 5.99
C ARG A 34 -2.74 6.10 6.80
N ASP A 35 -2.22 5.50 7.85
CA ASP A 35 -3.02 4.90 8.91
C ASP A 35 -3.11 5.87 10.11
N ALA A 36 -3.67 5.42 11.23
CA ALA A 36 -3.82 6.27 12.42
C ALA A 36 -2.49 6.74 13.04
N VAL A 37 -1.36 6.12 12.68
CA VAL A 37 -0.04 6.43 13.22
C VAL A 37 0.76 7.31 12.27
N GLY A 38 0.66 7.11 10.96
CA GLY A 38 1.37 7.93 9.98
C GLY A 38 1.40 7.34 8.57
N GLY A 39 2.34 7.83 7.75
CA GLY A 39 2.54 7.30 6.40
C GLY A 39 2.89 5.80 6.41
N ILE A 40 2.34 5.05 5.46
CA ILE A 40 2.61 3.63 5.25
C ILE A 40 3.22 3.34 3.88
N GLY A 41 2.98 4.21 2.89
CA GLY A 41 3.45 4.01 1.54
C GLY A 41 3.21 5.21 0.65
N THR A 42 4.09 5.37 -0.33
CA THR A 42 4.03 6.36 -1.41
C THR A 42 4.14 5.60 -2.75
N PRO A 43 3.92 6.26 -3.91
CA PRO A 43 4.14 5.62 -5.21
C PRO A 43 5.56 5.08 -5.45
N THR A 44 6.53 5.50 -4.64
CA THR A 44 7.95 5.17 -4.83
C THR A 44 8.54 4.27 -3.74
N SER A 45 7.94 4.23 -2.55
CA SER A 45 8.44 3.42 -1.43
C SER A 45 7.37 3.18 -0.37
N ASP A 46 7.38 1.98 0.20
CA ASP A 46 6.62 1.64 1.42
C ASP A 46 7.43 1.93 2.68
N ASN A 47 6.74 2.10 3.82
CA ASN A 47 7.35 2.41 5.11
C ASN A 47 7.85 1.14 5.82
N GLU A 48 9.04 1.19 6.43
CA GLU A 48 9.65 0.11 7.23
C GLU A 48 8.70 -0.42 8.32
N ARG A 49 7.91 0.46 8.95
CA ARG A 49 6.97 0.09 10.02
C ARG A 49 5.87 -0.87 9.56
N THR A 50 5.46 -0.80 8.29
CA THR A 50 4.33 -1.56 7.74
C THR A 50 4.77 -2.60 6.72
N LYS A 51 6.06 -2.89 6.62
CA LYS A 51 6.59 -3.94 5.77
C LYS A 51 6.08 -5.32 6.18
N MET A 52 6.00 -6.22 5.21
CA MET A 52 5.73 -7.63 5.48
C MET A 52 6.95 -8.28 6.15
N ASP A 53 6.68 -9.25 7.01
CA ASP A 53 7.67 -10.11 7.65
C ASP A 53 7.24 -11.59 7.57
N LEU A 54 8.05 -12.50 8.13
CA LEU A 54 7.76 -13.93 8.15
C LEU A 54 6.50 -14.28 8.95
N GLY A 55 6.01 -13.38 9.82
CA GLY A 55 4.79 -13.58 10.61
C GLY A 55 3.53 -13.02 9.95
N THR A 56 3.65 -12.38 8.79
CA THR A 56 2.54 -11.71 8.12
C THR A 56 1.55 -12.72 7.54
N GLN A 57 0.30 -12.68 8.04
CA GLN A 57 -0.79 -13.58 7.61
C GLN A 57 -1.93 -12.86 6.91
N HIS A 58 -2.04 -11.54 7.11
CA HIS A 58 -3.06 -10.70 6.50
C HIS A 58 -2.39 -9.60 5.69
N ILE A 59 -2.89 -9.38 4.47
CA ILE A 59 -2.37 -8.38 3.55
C ILE A 59 -3.49 -7.47 3.09
N LEU A 60 -3.11 -6.23 2.80
CA LEU A 60 -3.92 -5.26 2.10
C LEU A 60 -3.08 -4.79 0.91
N ALA A 61 -3.59 -5.00 -0.31
CA ALA A 61 -2.96 -4.53 -1.53
C ALA A 61 -3.74 -3.33 -2.07
N ILE A 62 -3.02 -2.28 -2.49
CA ILE A 62 -3.60 -1.07 -3.05
C ILE A 62 -3.02 -0.88 -4.46
N VAL A 63 -3.89 -0.80 -5.46
CA VAL A 63 -3.50 -0.56 -6.86
C VAL A 63 -4.00 0.82 -7.26
N ASN A 64 -3.08 1.69 -7.70
CA ASN A 64 -3.39 3.03 -8.14
C ASN A 64 -3.34 3.16 -9.66
N GLY A 65 -4.42 3.65 -10.25
CA GLY A 65 -4.52 3.92 -11.69
C GLY A 65 -4.24 5.38 -11.97
N TYR A 66 -3.00 5.85 -11.75
CA TYR A 66 -2.65 7.25 -12.01
C TYR A 66 -2.81 7.64 -13.50
N SER A 67 -2.79 6.65 -14.40
CA SER A 67 -3.05 6.80 -15.84
C SER A 67 -4.51 6.59 -16.23
N GLY A 68 -5.41 6.41 -15.27
CA GLY A 68 -6.81 6.05 -15.49
C GLY A 68 -7.13 4.60 -15.07
N GLN A 69 -8.36 4.18 -15.37
CA GLN A 69 -8.91 2.90 -14.90
C GLN A 69 -8.49 1.68 -15.74
N GLU A 70 -7.97 1.91 -16.95
CA GLU A 70 -7.53 0.84 -17.84
C GLU A 70 -6.45 -0.02 -17.17
N GLY A 71 -6.67 -1.34 -17.11
CA GLY A 71 -5.76 -2.30 -16.49
C GLY A 71 -5.91 -2.50 -14.98
N LEU A 72 -6.69 -1.67 -14.27
CA LEU A 72 -6.85 -1.78 -12.82
C LEU A 72 -7.50 -3.10 -12.40
N ARG A 73 -8.54 -3.49 -13.13
CA ARG A 73 -9.28 -4.72 -12.85
C ARG A 73 -8.39 -5.94 -13.06
N GLU A 74 -7.69 -5.98 -14.18
CA GLU A 74 -6.78 -7.05 -14.56
C GLU A 74 -5.65 -7.18 -13.54
N ALA A 75 -5.09 -6.06 -13.06
CA ALA A 75 -4.08 -6.05 -12.01
C ALA A 75 -4.62 -6.60 -10.68
N ALA A 76 -5.83 -6.17 -10.27
CA ALA A 76 -6.46 -6.64 -9.03
C ALA A 76 -6.78 -8.14 -9.07
N GLU A 77 -7.35 -8.62 -10.19
CA GLU A 77 -7.65 -10.03 -10.41
C GLU A 77 -6.35 -10.87 -10.43
N MET A 78 -5.30 -10.40 -11.11
CA MET A 78 -4.00 -11.06 -11.14
C MET A 78 -3.38 -11.17 -9.74
N ILE A 79 -3.41 -10.10 -8.94
CA ILE A 79 -2.94 -10.13 -7.54
C ILE A 79 -3.69 -11.21 -6.76
N GLN A 80 -5.02 -11.23 -6.83
CA GLN A 80 -5.83 -12.21 -6.12
C GLN A 80 -5.54 -13.65 -6.56
N GLU A 81 -5.41 -13.90 -7.87
CA GLU A 81 -5.07 -15.23 -8.39
C GLU A 81 -3.71 -15.72 -7.92
N LEU A 82 -2.69 -14.86 -7.97
CA LEU A 82 -1.34 -15.21 -7.53
C LEU A 82 -1.28 -15.49 -6.03
N LEU A 83 -2.01 -14.75 -5.21
CA LEU A 83 -2.12 -15.00 -3.78
C LEU A 83 -2.76 -16.36 -3.50
N LYS A 84 -3.89 -16.67 -4.13
CA LYS A 84 -4.52 -18.00 -3.99
C LYS A 84 -3.56 -19.12 -4.38
N LYS A 85 -2.81 -18.93 -5.48
CA LYS A 85 -1.91 -19.93 -6.04
C LYS A 85 -0.68 -20.20 -5.17
N TYR A 86 -0.08 -19.17 -4.59
CA TYR A 86 1.25 -19.27 -3.97
C TYR A 86 1.29 -19.10 -2.46
N THR A 87 0.22 -18.61 -1.83
CA THR A 87 0.23 -18.32 -0.38
C THR A 87 -0.86 -19.05 0.40
N SER A 88 -1.57 -20.00 -0.22
CA SER A 88 -2.75 -20.67 0.36
C SER A 88 -3.83 -19.69 0.83
N SER A 89 -3.83 -18.48 0.28
CA SER A 89 -4.85 -17.46 0.57
C SER A 89 -6.21 -17.89 0.03
N ASN A 90 -7.28 -17.48 0.71
CA ASN A 90 -8.64 -17.59 0.19
C ASN A 90 -8.96 -16.53 -0.89
N GLY A 91 -8.03 -15.59 -1.13
CA GLY A 91 -8.14 -14.51 -2.11
C GLY A 91 -8.71 -13.20 -1.58
N GLY A 92 -9.31 -13.18 -0.39
CA GLY A 92 -9.93 -11.99 0.17
C GLY A 92 -11.00 -11.35 -0.73
N GLU A 93 -11.17 -10.04 -0.58
CA GLU A 93 -12.15 -9.22 -1.30
C GLU A 93 -11.43 -8.17 -2.17
N ILE A 94 -11.97 -7.89 -3.35
CA ILE A 94 -11.53 -6.78 -4.21
C ILE A 94 -12.59 -5.68 -4.10
N ILE A 95 -12.16 -4.50 -3.69
CA ILE A 95 -13.02 -3.32 -3.56
C ILE A 95 -12.54 -2.27 -4.55
N TYR A 96 -13.46 -1.76 -5.36
CA TYR A 96 -13.21 -0.70 -6.32
C TYR A 96 -13.68 0.65 -5.74
N PHE A 97 -12.88 1.69 -5.96
CA PHE A 97 -13.19 3.06 -5.58
C PHE A 97 -13.23 3.90 -6.86
N GLU A 98 -14.29 4.68 -7.03
CA GLU A 98 -14.49 5.62 -8.14
C GLU A 98 -14.10 7.05 -7.77
#